data_AF-A0AAV8ST45-F1
#
_entry.id   AF-A0AAV8ST45-F1
#
_cell.length_a   1.000
_cell.length_b   1.000
_cell.length_c   1.000
_cell.angle_alpha   90.00
_cell.angle_beta   90.00
_cell.angle_gamma   90.00
#
_symmetry.space_group_name_H-M   'P 1'
#
loop_
_entity.id
_entity.type
_entity.pdbx_description
1 polymer ?
#
loop_
_entity_poly.entity_id
_entity_poly.type
_entity_poly.pdbx_seq_one_letter_code
_entity_poly.pdbx_strand_id
1 'polypeptide(L)'
;MDTNNWRPTAPAGEPTMDTGDWRAQLPPGTRQRIVNKILETLKKHLPFSGQEGLQELKKIAVRFEEKIYTAATNEPDYLRKISLKMLTMETKSQNNILNGLTSINLSSPSYLGED
;
A
#
# COMPACT_ATOMS: atom_id res chain seq x y z
N MET A 1 45.19 -38.31 -9.73
CA MET A 1 44.34 -38.75 -8.60
C MET A 1 42.99 -38.14 -8.87
N ASP A 2 42.16 -38.93 -9.54
CA ASP A 2 40.98 -38.46 -10.24
C ASP A 2 39.82 -39.02 -9.43
N THR A 3 39.36 -38.23 -8.47
CA THR A 3 38.35 -38.66 -7.50
C THR A 3 36.98 -38.67 -8.14
N ASN A 4 36.50 -39.90 -8.34
CA ASN A 4 35.19 -40.33 -8.77
C ASN A 4 34.00 -39.58 -8.16
N ASN A 5 33.09 -39.18 -9.07
CA ASN A 5 31.65 -39.45 -9.07
C ASN A 5 31.01 -39.83 -7.73
N TRP A 6 30.21 -38.92 -7.14
CA TRP A 6 28.93 -39.25 -6.50
C TRP A 6 27.99 -38.04 -6.54
N ARG A 7 26.97 -38.09 -7.40
CA ARG A 7 25.79 -37.23 -7.28
C ARG A 7 24.97 -37.70 -6.07
N PRO A 8 24.49 -36.80 -5.20
CA PRO A 8 23.17 -36.96 -4.61
C PRO A 8 22.15 -36.41 -5.62
N THR A 9 21.53 -37.31 -6.37
CA THR A 9 20.28 -36.99 -7.08
C THR A 9 19.15 -37.41 -6.16
N ALA A 10 18.53 -36.45 -5.45
CA ALA A 10 17.13 -36.44 -4.99
C ALA A 10 16.95 -35.40 -3.85
N PRO A 11 15.76 -34.79 -3.67
CA PRO A 11 14.68 -34.53 -4.61
C PRO A 11 14.37 -33.02 -4.62
N ALA A 12 14.57 -32.30 -5.73
CA ALA A 12 13.96 -30.97 -5.91
C ALA A 12 12.48 -31.11 -6.32
N GLY A 13 11.80 -32.06 -5.70
CA GLY A 13 10.37 -31.99 -5.45
C GLY A 13 10.27 -31.71 -3.97
N GLU A 14 10.62 -30.49 -3.55
CA GLU A 14 10.03 -30.00 -2.33
C GLU A 14 8.52 -30.21 -2.51
N PRO A 15 7.84 -31.00 -1.65
CA PRO A 15 6.44 -30.73 -1.49
C PRO A 15 6.46 -29.28 -1.04
N THR A 16 6.08 -28.36 -1.92
CA THR A 16 5.53 -27.09 -1.49
C THR A 16 4.40 -27.53 -0.59
N MET A 17 4.69 -27.70 0.70
CA MET A 17 3.70 -28.03 1.71
C MET A 17 2.73 -26.90 1.51
N ASP A 18 1.62 -27.26 0.88
CA ASP A 18 0.47 -26.41 0.65
C ASP A 18 0.26 -25.75 2.00
N THR A 19 0.72 -24.50 2.09
CA THR A 19 0.73 -23.74 3.32
C THR A 19 -0.73 -23.41 3.45
N GLY A 20 -1.45 -24.34 4.11
CA GLY A 20 -2.89 -24.48 3.99
C GLY A 20 -3.52 -23.11 4.04
N ASP A 21 -4.37 -22.81 3.06
CA ASP A 21 -4.86 -21.47 2.72
C ASP A 21 -4.53 -20.42 3.79
N TRP A 22 -3.49 -19.61 3.57
CA TRP A 22 -2.99 -18.63 4.55
C TRP A 22 -4.11 -17.71 5.10
N ARG A 23 -5.19 -17.59 4.34
CA ARG A 23 -6.44 -16.92 4.70
C ARG A 23 -7.16 -17.56 5.88
N ALA A 24 -7.14 -18.89 5.98
CA ALA A 24 -7.70 -19.66 7.09
C ALA A 24 -6.86 -19.54 8.36
N GLN A 25 -5.57 -19.21 8.23
CA GLN A 25 -4.65 -18.99 9.36
C GLN A 25 -4.71 -17.55 9.89
N LEU A 26 -5.24 -16.61 9.09
CA LEU A 26 -5.30 -15.21 9.45
C LEU A 26 -6.28 -15.00 10.62
N PRO A 27 -5.87 -14.36 11.73
CA PRO A 27 -6.77 -14.14 12.85
C PRO A 27 -8.04 -13.37 12.45
N PRO A 28 -9.22 -13.76 12.98
CA PRO A 28 -10.45 -13.05 12.71
C PRO A 28 -10.32 -11.61 13.23
N GLY A 29 -10.42 -10.64 12.32
CA GLY A 29 -10.26 -9.22 12.61
C GLY A 29 -8.95 -8.60 12.12
N THR A 30 -7.95 -9.38 11.70
CA THR A 30 -6.71 -8.83 11.08
C THR A 30 -7.05 -8.00 9.85
N ARG A 31 -7.90 -8.53 8.96
CA ARG A 31 -8.38 -7.79 7.77
C ARG A 31 -9.09 -6.49 8.15
N GLN A 32 -9.97 -6.53 9.15
CA GLN A 32 -10.67 -5.32 9.61
C GLN A 32 -9.72 -4.27 10.18
N ARG A 33 -8.70 -4.68 10.95
CA ARG A 33 -7.66 -3.77 11.47
C ARG A 33 -6.89 -3.12 10.33
N ILE A 34 -6.58 -3.88 9.29
CA ILE A 34 -5.90 -3.38 8.09
C ILE A 34 -6.78 -2.37 7.34
N VAL A 35 -8.05 -2.69 7.09
CA VAL A 35 -9.02 -1.75 6.46
C VAL A 35 -9.13 -0.47 7.28
N ASN A 36 -9.19 -0.55 8.60
CA ASN A 36 -9.25 0.63 9.48
C ASN A 36 -8.00 1.48 9.35
N LYS A 37 -6.79 0.88 9.35
CA LYS A 37 -5.54 1.60 9.13
C LYS A 37 -5.51 2.30 7.75
N ILE A 38 -5.98 1.62 6.71
CA ILE A 38 -6.07 2.21 5.36
C ILE A 38 -7.01 3.42 5.39
N LEU A 39 -8.20 3.27 5.98
CA LEU A 39 -9.18 4.34 6.11
C LEU A 39 -8.63 5.54 6.89
N GLU A 40 -7.91 5.32 7.98
CA GLU A 40 -7.27 6.38 8.76
C GLU A 40 -6.24 7.15 7.94
N THR A 41 -5.41 6.46 7.16
CA THR A 41 -4.45 7.12 6.26
C THR A 41 -5.17 7.90 5.16
N LEU A 42 -6.24 7.37 4.56
CA LEU A 42 -7.02 8.09 3.57
C LEU A 42 -7.61 9.38 4.14
N LYS A 43 -8.18 9.34 5.36
CA LYS A 43 -8.72 10.52 6.04
C LYS A 43 -7.68 11.60 6.33
N LYS A 44 -6.43 11.19 6.59
CA LYS A 44 -5.33 12.13 6.88
C LYS A 44 -4.85 12.88 5.64
N HIS A 45 -4.96 12.25 4.47
CA HIS A 45 -4.32 12.74 3.24
C HIS A 45 -5.28 13.19 2.15
N LEU A 46 -6.58 12.84 2.25
CA LEU A 46 -7.58 13.19 1.26
C LEU A 46 -8.64 14.10 1.88
N PRO A 47 -8.92 15.28 1.27
CA PRO A 47 -10.12 16.03 1.64
C PRO A 47 -11.36 15.22 1.26
N PHE A 48 -12.35 15.17 2.15
CA PHE A 48 -13.62 14.50 1.91
C PHE A 48 -14.77 15.34 2.48
N SER A 49 -15.93 15.30 1.82
CA SER A 49 -17.09 16.12 2.17
C SER A 49 -18.12 15.31 2.95
N GLY A 50 -18.35 15.67 4.21
CA GLY A 50 -19.44 15.13 5.03
C GLY A 50 -19.46 13.61 5.16
N GLN A 51 -20.66 13.06 5.39
CA GLN A 51 -20.86 11.63 5.61
C GLN A 51 -20.69 10.81 4.32
N GLU A 52 -21.08 11.35 3.16
CA GLU A 52 -20.93 10.67 1.86
C GLU A 52 -19.45 10.45 1.51
N GLY A 53 -18.61 11.48 1.66
CA GLY A 53 -17.17 11.34 1.44
C GLY A 53 -16.54 10.29 2.36
N LEU A 54 -16.98 10.23 3.61
CA LEU A 54 -16.52 9.20 4.55
C LEU A 54 -16.92 7.78 4.12
N GLN A 55 -18.13 7.59 3.60
CA GLN A 55 -18.57 6.30 3.08
C GLN A 55 -17.77 5.88 1.85
N GLU A 56 -17.44 6.83 0.96
CA GLU A 56 -16.59 6.57 -0.20
C GLU A 56 -15.16 6.16 0.22
N LEU A 57 -14.56 6.85 1.21
CA LEU A 57 -13.26 6.44 1.75
C LEU A 57 -13.30 5.03 2.33
N LYS A 58 -14.38 4.65 3.02
CA LYS A 58 -14.56 3.30 3.55
C LYS A 58 -14.66 2.26 2.43
N LYS A 59 -15.42 2.53 1.38
CA LYS A 59 -15.50 1.65 0.20
C LYS A 59 -14.14 1.50 -0.47
N ILE A 60 -13.38 2.59 -0.60
CA ILE A 60 -12.02 2.56 -1.16
C ILE A 60 -11.10 1.69 -0.31
N ALA A 61 -11.12 1.85 1.02
CA ALA A 61 -10.29 1.06 1.93
C ALA A 61 -10.57 -0.44 1.82
N VAL A 62 -11.84 -0.85 1.79
CA VAL A 62 -12.25 -2.24 1.62
C VAL A 62 -11.80 -2.78 0.26
N ARG A 63 -12.10 -2.07 -0.83
CA ARG A 63 -11.74 -2.51 -2.19
C ARG A 63 -10.23 -2.59 -2.39
N PHE A 64 -9.48 -1.70 -1.76
CA PHE A 64 -8.03 -1.71 -1.81
C PHE A 64 -7.48 -2.95 -1.12
N GLU A 65 -7.89 -3.20 0.12
CA GLU A 65 -7.46 -4.37 0.89
C GLU A 65 -7.84 -5.68 0.18
N GLU A 66 -9.07 -5.78 -0.31
CA GLU A 66 -9.58 -6.98 -0.99
C GLU A 66 -8.77 -7.33 -2.24
N LYS A 67 -8.38 -6.33 -3.04
CA LYS A 67 -7.50 -6.55 -4.20
C LYS A 67 -6.14 -7.13 -3.83
N ILE A 68 -5.60 -6.76 -2.66
CA ILE A 68 -4.31 -7.30 -2.21
C ILE A 68 -4.50 -8.68 -1.59
N TYR A 69 -5.59 -8.86 -0.84
CA TYR A 69 -5.97 -10.13 -0.26
C TYR A 69 -6.14 -11.23 -1.31
N THR A 70 -6.73 -10.92 -2.47
CA THR A 70 -6.87 -11.89 -3.56
C THR A 70 -5.56 -12.12 -4.31
N ALA A 71 -4.72 -11.09 -4.47
CA ALA A 71 -3.46 -11.17 -5.21
C ALA A 71 -2.28 -11.78 -4.42
N ALA A 72 -2.35 -11.80 -3.08
CA ALA A 72 -1.27 -12.30 -2.25
C ALA A 72 -1.26 -13.84 -2.17
N THR A 73 -0.05 -14.40 -2.16
CA THR A 73 0.17 -15.86 -2.13
C THR A 73 0.40 -16.39 -0.71
N ASN A 74 0.73 -15.52 0.24
CA ASN A 74 0.93 -15.84 1.66
C ASN A 74 0.72 -14.59 2.54
N GLU A 75 0.63 -14.77 3.86
CA GLU A 75 0.41 -13.67 4.81
C GLU A 75 1.54 -12.60 4.76
N PRO A 76 2.84 -12.94 4.78
CA PRO A 76 3.90 -11.94 4.66
C PRO A 76 3.82 -11.11 3.37
N ASP A 77 3.51 -11.75 2.25
CA ASP A 77 3.33 -11.07 0.95
C ASP A 77 2.12 -10.12 0.97
N TYR A 78 1.01 -10.56 1.57
CA TYR A 78 -0.17 -9.72 1.79
C TYR A 78 0.16 -8.46 2.59
N LEU A 79 0.78 -8.61 3.77
CA LEU A 79 1.16 -7.49 4.62
C LEU A 79 2.16 -6.55 3.93
N ARG A 80 3.18 -7.11 3.27
CA ARG A 80 4.20 -6.34 2.54
C ARG A 80 3.60 -5.52 1.40
N LYS A 81 2.71 -6.11 0.59
CA LYS A 81 2.05 -5.40 -0.52
C LYS A 81 1.18 -4.26 -0.01
N ILE A 82 0.49 -4.43 1.12
CA ILE A 82 -0.29 -3.36 1.73
C ILE A 82 0.63 -2.24 2.18
N SER A 83 1.68 -2.51 2.97
CA SER A 83 2.61 -1.49 3.45
C SER A 83 3.24 -0.69 2.31
N LEU A 84 3.69 -1.35 1.24
CA LEU A 84 4.30 -0.68 0.08
C LEU A 84 3.32 0.22 -0.67
N LYS A 85 2.10 -0.26 -0.90
CA LYS A 85 1.08 0.55 -1.60
C LYS A 85 0.59 1.71 -0.73
N MET A 86 0.46 1.52 0.58
CA MET A 86 0.11 2.58 1.53
C MET A 86 1.18 3.67 1.58
N LEU A 87 2.46 3.30 1.63
CA LEU A 87 3.57 4.26 1.56
C LEU A 87 3.52 5.08 0.26
N THR A 88 3.28 4.41 -0.87
CA THR A 88 3.17 5.07 -2.17
C THR A 88 2.00 6.07 -2.21
N MET A 89 0.88 5.77 -1.56
CA MET A 89 -0.28 6.68 -1.47
C MET A 89 0.03 7.90 -0.62
N GLU A 90 0.75 7.72 0.48
CA GLU A 90 1.21 8.81 1.34
C GLU A 90 2.16 9.77 0.61
N THR A 91 3.17 9.26 -0.10
CA THR A 91 4.12 10.11 -0.86
C THR A 91 3.45 10.87 -2.01
N LYS A 92 2.47 10.28 -2.69
CA LYS A 92 1.74 10.97 -3.79
C LYS A 92 0.87 12.12 -3.28
N SER A 93 0.23 11.94 -2.12
CA SER A 93 -0.57 13.00 -1.51
C SER A 93 0.27 14.22 -1.13
N GLN A 94 1.48 14.01 -0.60
CA GLN A 94 2.42 15.10 -0.27
C GLN A 94 2.88 15.89 -1.49
N ASN A 95 3.14 15.23 -2.62
CA ASN A 95 3.50 15.91 -3.86
C ASN A 95 2.36 16.78 -4.43
N ASN A 96 1.10 16.42 -4.18
CA ASN A 96 -0.04 17.24 -4.59
C ASN A 96 -0.16 18.51 -3.73
N ILE A 97 0.10 18.40 -2.41
CA ILE A 97 0.11 19.54 -1.49
C ILE A 97 1.25 20.51 -1.81
N LEU A 98 2.45 19.99 -2.13
CA LEU A 98 3.60 20.84 -2.46
C LEU A 98 3.39 21.63 -3.77
N ASN A 99 2.80 21.02 -4.79
CA ASN A 99 2.46 21.71 -6.05
C ASN A 99 1.38 22.79 -5.88
N GLY A 100 0.48 22.65 -4.90
CA GLY A 100 -0.53 23.67 -4.60
C GLY A 100 0.07 24.94 -3.97
N LEU A 101 1.11 24.80 -3.15
CA LEU A 101 1.78 25.91 -2.47
C LEU A 101 2.72 26.70 -3.38
N THR A 102 3.24 26.10 -4.46
CA THR A 102 4.07 26.81 -5.45
C THR A 102 3.28 27.68 -6.42
N SER A 103 1.95 27.52 -6.52
CA SER A 103 1.12 28.29 -7.45
C SER A 103 0.59 29.62 -6.91
N ILE A 104 0.75 29.91 -5.61
CA ILE A 104 0.17 31.11 -4.96
C ILE A 104 1.17 32.25 -4.73
N ASN A 105 2.40 32.17 -5.23
CA ASN A 105 3.36 33.27 -5.00
C ASN A 105 4.33 33.49 -6.16
N LEU A 106 3.81 33.95 -7.30
CA LEU A 106 4.56 34.65 -8.35
C LEU A 106 3.65 35.71 -9.01
N SER A 107 2.92 36.47 -8.19
CA SER A 107 2.34 37.74 -8.61
C SER A 107 3.34 38.84 -8.24
N SER A 108 4.13 39.24 -9.22
CA SER A 108 5.12 40.31 -9.14
C SER A 108 4.56 41.58 -8.46
N PRO A 109 5.29 42.22 -7.54
CA PRO A 109 5.13 43.63 -7.30
C PRO A 109 5.92 44.37 -8.38
N SER A 110 5.21 44.86 -9.39
CA SER A 110 5.66 45.94 -10.25
C SER A 110 6.07 47.14 -9.39
N TYR A 111 7.37 47.42 -9.27
CA TYR A 111 7.85 48.68 -8.74
C TYR A 111 7.89 49.70 -9.89
N LEU A 112 6.88 50.57 -9.90
CA LEU A 112 6.93 51.88 -10.53
C LEU A 112 7.34 52.90 -9.46
N GLY A 113 8.27 53.77 -9.85
CA GLY A 113 8.49 55.09 -9.24
C GLY A 113 9.81 55.24 -8.47
N GLU A 114 10.53 56.36 -8.50
CA GLU A 114 10.46 57.64 -9.24
C GLU A 114 11.89 58.27 -9.16
N ASP A 115 12.15 59.26 -10.03
CA ASP A 115 13.33 60.15 -10.20
C ASP A 115 14.67 59.58 -10.72
#